data_AF-A0A6B2DVX3-F1
#
_entry.id   AF-A0A6B2DVX3-F1
#
_cell.length_a   1.000
_cell.length_b   1.000
_cell.length_c   1.000
_cell.angle_alpha   90.00
_cell.angle_beta   90.00
_cell.angle_gamma   90.00
#
_symmetry.space_group_name_H-M   'P 1'
#
loop_
_entity.id
_entity.type
_entity.pdbx_description
1 polymer ?
#
loop_
_entity_poly.entity_id
_entity_poly.type
_entity_poly.pdbx_seq_one_letter_code
_entity_poly.pdbx_strand_id
1 'polypeptide(L)'
;MVLRALVVVPALLAGMALSTGQAQASTTPAHPESDFMGSMVHRVEGHSTARSTARVAAAATTGGAPGMDVSHWQNSVDWTTAAANGATFAYMKATEGTTYVDPQFAANYAGSANAGLMRGAYHFALPDTSSGAAQAGYFLGQGGGWVADGHTLPPVLDIEYNPYGTADWAGWCYGLTPAQMTAWITDFTTTVHDRTNRWPAIYTTNGWWATCTGGDTGTAANSPLWIAHNGTDPGTIPGGWTSYTFWQYADSGVFPGDQDSFNGTADQVRAAALGSGPDKIAEHYAALGGAASYLGTPVGGETPVAGGWEQKYTGGVIDYSPNTGAWAVHGDLLTAYQRLGGPGGALGFPVGDETTTSDGVGRYNDFAIGSIYTSPSTGAHSVQGEIRKKWRALGAEKGLGYPTTDETATPDGTARYNHFSTAASIYWTPSTGAHNVQGEIRKKWAALGWERGLGYPTTDESSTPDGVARYNHFTTNSSIYYTVNTGAHSVQGEIRKKWAALGWERGLGYPTTDESGTPDGVGRYNHFTNSASIYWTAATGAWSIHGAIRDKWASLGWERSALGYVTSDEYGVSIGRRNDFQHGGITYNTTTGATQVTYS
;
A
#
# COMPACT_ATOMS: atom_id res chain seq x y z
N MET A 1 -30.12 32.61 47.26
CA MET A 1 -30.13 33.13 45.87
C MET A 1 -28.83 32.66 45.23
N VAL A 2 -28.75 31.79 44.22
CA VAL A 2 -29.71 31.20 43.28
C VAL A 2 -29.16 29.80 42.94
N LEU A 3 -29.98 28.75 43.07
CA LEU A 3 -29.71 27.42 42.51
C LEU A 3 -29.83 27.51 40.98
N ARG A 4 -28.80 27.09 40.22
CA ARG A 4 -28.94 26.83 38.78
C ARG A 4 -29.18 25.35 38.55
N ALA A 5 -30.41 25.01 38.19
CA ALA A 5 -30.82 23.69 37.74
C ALA A 5 -30.25 23.42 36.34
N LEU A 6 -29.63 22.25 36.16
CA LEU A 6 -29.31 21.69 34.85
C LEU A 6 -30.61 21.19 34.22
N VAL A 7 -31.05 21.82 33.14
CA VAL A 7 -32.10 21.29 32.26
C VAL A 7 -31.40 20.45 31.20
N VAL A 8 -31.58 19.13 31.25
CA VAL A 8 -31.24 18.22 30.15
C VAL A 8 -32.41 18.23 29.18
N VAL A 9 -32.20 18.78 27.99
CA VAL A 9 -33.14 18.69 26.87
C VAL A 9 -32.77 17.44 26.06
N PRO A 10 -33.65 16.43 25.91
CA PRO A 10 -33.39 15.33 25.00
C PRO A 10 -33.59 15.82 23.56
N ALA A 11 -32.54 15.77 22.75
CA ALA A 11 -32.65 15.98 21.31
C ALA A 11 -33.43 14.81 20.70
N LEU A 12 -34.66 15.07 20.23
CA LEU A 12 -35.35 14.18 19.33
C LEU A 12 -34.61 14.17 17.99
N LEU A 13 -33.85 13.11 17.71
CA LEU A 13 -33.49 12.76 16.34
C LEU A 13 -34.74 12.22 15.64
N ALA A 14 -35.37 13.05 14.82
CA ALA A 14 -36.28 12.58 13.79
C ALA A 14 -35.46 11.83 12.74
N GLY A 15 -35.54 10.51 12.73
CA GLY A 15 -34.97 9.68 11.68
C GLY A 15 -35.70 9.94 10.37
N MET A 16 -35.07 10.70 9.47
CA MET A 16 -35.36 10.59 8.04
C MET A 16 -34.75 9.27 7.58
N ALA A 17 -35.59 8.26 7.39
CA ALA A 17 -35.22 7.06 6.67
C ALA A 17 -34.89 7.45 5.22
N LEU A 18 -33.61 7.58 4.91
CA LEU A 18 -33.12 7.48 3.55
C LEU A 18 -33.52 6.09 3.06
N SER A 19 -34.42 6.04 2.07
CA SER A 19 -34.72 4.83 1.33
C SER A 19 -33.41 4.29 0.77
N THR A 20 -32.94 3.17 1.29
CA THR A 20 -31.84 2.42 0.69
C THR A 20 -32.29 2.00 -0.70
N GLY A 21 -31.71 2.63 -1.72
CA GLY A 21 -31.87 2.22 -3.11
C GLY A 21 -31.54 0.73 -3.21
N GLN A 22 -32.45 -0.04 -3.80
CA GLN A 22 -32.25 -1.46 -4.04
C GLN A 22 -30.93 -1.64 -4.79
N ALA A 23 -30.05 -2.51 -4.28
CA ALA A 23 -28.92 -3.01 -5.05
C ALA A 23 -29.48 -3.75 -6.28
N GLN A 24 -29.45 -3.10 -7.44
CA GLN A 24 -29.76 -3.74 -8.71
C GLN A 24 -28.63 -4.73 -9.04
N ALA A 25 -29.03 -5.97 -9.39
CA ALA A 25 -28.08 -7.02 -9.75
C ALA A 25 -27.36 -6.65 -11.05
N SER A 26 -26.03 -6.75 -11.05
CA SER A 26 -25.19 -6.60 -12.24
C SER A 26 -25.55 -7.66 -13.27
N THR A 27 -26.14 -7.26 -14.38
CA THR A 27 -26.45 -8.14 -15.50
C THR A 27 -25.42 -7.97 -16.60
N THR A 28 -24.96 -9.07 -17.18
CA THR A 28 -24.13 -9.01 -18.40
C THR A 28 -24.98 -8.46 -19.53
N PRO A 29 -24.49 -7.45 -20.28
CA PRO A 29 -25.23 -6.93 -21.42
C PRO A 29 -25.52 -8.05 -22.43
N ALA A 30 -26.67 -8.00 -23.09
CA ALA A 30 -27.14 -9.13 -23.89
C ALA A 30 -26.42 -9.29 -25.25
N HIS A 31 -25.89 -8.20 -25.80
CA HIS A 31 -25.19 -8.18 -27.09
C HIS A 31 -24.14 -7.05 -27.17
N PRO A 32 -23.22 -6.93 -26.18
CA PRO A 32 -22.24 -5.85 -26.11
C PRO A 32 -21.26 -5.82 -27.31
N GLU A 33 -21.26 -6.90 -28.11
CA GLU A 33 -20.55 -6.99 -29.39
C GLU A 33 -21.19 -6.19 -30.54
N SER A 34 -22.43 -5.73 -30.37
CA SER A 34 -23.14 -4.91 -31.37
C SER A 34 -23.19 -3.43 -31.00
N ASP A 35 -22.75 -3.09 -29.79
CA ASP A 35 -22.87 -1.75 -29.23
C ASP A 35 -21.50 -1.05 -29.33
N PHE A 36 -21.47 0.09 -29.98
CA PHE A 36 -20.30 0.98 -30.06
C PHE A 36 -20.79 2.42 -30.11
N MET A 37 -19.89 3.38 -29.90
CA MET A 37 -20.26 4.79 -29.82
C MET A 37 -20.93 5.21 -31.13
N GLY A 38 -22.19 5.68 -31.08
CA GLY A 38 -22.98 6.02 -32.28
C GLY A 38 -23.81 4.88 -32.89
N SER A 39 -23.63 3.64 -32.44
CA SER A 39 -24.39 2.47 -32.95
C SER A 39 -25.90 2.65 -32.84
N MET A 40 -26.37 3.25 -31.74
CA MET A 40 -27.80 3.50 -31.55
C MET A 40 -28.28 4.83 -32.12
N VAL A 41 -27.39 5.84 -32.23
CA VAL A 41 -27.70 7.08 -32.95
C VAL A 41 -28.07 6.77 -34.39
N HIS A 42 -27.30 5.93 -35.07
CA HIS A 42 -27.61 5.51 -36.45
C HIS A 42 -28.95 4.77 -36.55
N ARG A 43 -29.26 3.92 -35.57
CA ARG A 43 -30.50 3.15 -35.55
C ARG A 43 -31.74 4.03 -35.34
N VAL A 44 -31.64 5.06 -34.50
CA VAL A 44 -32.80 5.88 -34.08
C VAL A 44 -32.95 7.14 -34.94
N GLU A 45 -31.86 7.83 -35.26
CA GLU A 45 -31.89 9.11 -35.99
C GLU A 45 -31.70 8.93 -37.52
N GLY A 46 -31.21 7.77 -37.98
CA GLY A 46 -31.10 7.38 -39.38
C GLY A 46 -29.89 7.97 -40.15
N HIS A 47 -29.65 7.46 -41.37
CA HIS A 47 -28.62 7.96 -42.28
C HIS A 47 -29.10 9.14 -43.11
N SER A 48 -28.26 10.18 -43.28
CA SER A 48 -28.43 11.10 -44.40
C SER A 48 -28.10 10.36 -45.72
N THR A 49 -29.10 10.19 -46.59
CA THR A 49 -29.02 9.39 -47.83
C THR A 49 -28.20 10.04 -48.97
N ALA A 50 -27.19 10.84 -48.67
CA ALA A 50 -26.35 11.47 -49.70
C ALA A 50 -25.34 10.47 -50.25
N ARG A 51 -25.60 9.99 -51.49
CA ARG A 51 -24.81 9.02 -52.25
C ARG A 51 -23.29 9.26 -52.18
N SER A 52 -22.60 8.15 -51.92
CA SER A 52 -21.16 7.78 -51.95
C SER A 52 -20.10 8.62 -52.67
N THR A 53 -20.41 9.60 -53.53
CA THR A 53 -19.39 10.41 -54.22
C THR A 53 -19.06 11.73 -53.52
N ALA A 54 -19.84 12.13 -52.51
CA ALA A 54 -19.61 13.37 -51.73
C ALA A 54 -18.73 13.17 -50.47
N ARG A 55 -18.56 11.93 -49.99
CA ARG A 55 -17.87 11.65 -48.71
C ARG A 55 -16.37 11.97 -48.72
N VAL A 56 -15.69 11.89 -49.87
CA VAL A 56 -14.25 12.23 -49.99
C VAL A 56 -14.01 13.75 -49.93
N ALA A 57 -15.00 14.57 -50.32
CA ALA A 57 -14.88 16.03 -50.27
C ALA A 57 -15.21 16.63 -48.89
N ALA A 58 -16.05 15.94 -48.10
CA ALA A 58 -16.48 16.42 -46.78
C ALA A 58 -15.36 16.40 -45.72
N ALA A 59 -14.43 15.43 -45.80
CA ALA A 59 -13.25 15.37 -44.92
C ALA A 59 -12.33 16.59 -45.04
N ALA A 60 -12.40 17.33 -46.16
CA ALA A 60 -11.63 18.56 -46.34
C ALA A 60 -12.34 19.83 -45.81
N THR A 61 -13.59 19.73 -45.32
CA THR A 61 -14.44 20.89 -44.98
C THR A 61 -14.87 21.01 -43.51
N THR A 62 -14.56 20.04 -42.64
CA THR A 62 -14.93 20.09 -41.21
C THR A 62 -14.04 21.04 -40.38
N GLY A 63 -12.92 21.51 -40.92
CA GLY A 63 -12.06 22.56 -40.35
C GLY A 63 -11.26 22.18 -39.10
N GLY A 64 -11.56 21.03 -38.47
CA GLY A 64 -10.91 20.52 -37.26
C GLY A 64 -9.85 19.45 -37.52
N ALA A 65 -9.12 19.07 -36.47
CA ALA A 65 -8.12 18.02 -36.53
C ALA A 65 -8.83 16.65 -36.64
N PRO A 66 -8.50 15.82 -37.65
CA PRO A 66 -9.20 14.57 -37.90
C PRO A 66 -8.82 13.47 -36.90
N GLY A 67 -9.78 12.62 -36.56
CA GLY A 67 -9.59 11.43 -35.74
C GLY A 67 -10.65 10.37 -36.03
N MET A 68 -10.69 9.36 -35.17
CA MET A 68 -11.61 8.22 -35.27
C MET A 68 -11.90 7.63 -33.90
N ASP A 69 -12.97 6.85 -33.82
CA ASP A 69 -13.22 5.92 -32.75
C ASP A 69 -13.46 4.50 -33.27
N VAL A 70 -13.02 3.50 -32.49
CA VAL A 70 -13.04 2.09 -32.85
C VAL A 70 -13.44 1.21 -31.66
N SER A 71 -13.92 0.02 -31.99
CA SER A 71 -14.20 -1.06 -31.04
C SER A 71 -13.69 -2.39 -31.61
N HIS A 72 -14.04 -3.51 -30.98
CA HIS A 72 -13.82 -4.82 -31.56
C HIS A 72 -14.50 -5.03 -32.93
N TRP A 73 -15.48 -4.20 -33.32
CA TRP A 73 -16.19 -4.31 -34.59
C TRP A 73 -15.26 -4.28 -35.81
N GLN A 74 -14.18 -3.50 -35.74
CA GLN A 74 -13.18 -3.42 -36.82
C GLN A 74 -12.31 -4.67 -36.94
N ASN A 75 -12.34 -5.59 -35.95
CA ASN A 75 -11.48 -6.76 -35.77
C ASN A 75 -9.98 -6.41 -35.64
N SER A 76 -9.38 -5.84 -36.69
CA SER A 76 -7.99 -5.41 -36.72
C SER A 76 -7.87 -4.07 -37.41
N VAL A 77 -7.16 -3.13 -36.79
CA VAL A 77 -6.97 -1.77 -37.31
C VAL A 77 -5.55 -1.59 -37.83
N ASP A 78 -5.39 -1.12 -39.07
CA ASP A 78 -4.10 -0.69 -39.62
C ASP A 78 -3.82 0.76 -39.20
N TRP A 79 -3.20 0.88 -38.03
CA TRP A 79 -2.86 2.17 -37.42
C TRP A 79 -1.82 2.97 -38.22
N THR A 80 -0.90 2.29 -38.92
CA THR A 80 0.11 2.97 -39.75
C THR A 80 -0.56 3.65 -40.94
N THR A 81 -1.48 2.97 -41.61
CA THR A 81 -2.26 3.57 -42.71
C THR A 81 -3.16 4.68 -42.20
N ALA A 82 -3.82 4.51 -41.05
CA ALA A 82 -4.67 5.56 -40.49
C ALA A 82 -3.88 6.85 -40.14
N ALA A 83 -2.70 6.72 -39.54
CA ALA A 83 -1.80 7.84 -39.28
C ALA A 83 -1.27 8.48 -40.59
N ALA A 84 -0.92 7.66 -41.60
CA ALA A 84 -0.49 8.15 -42.91
C ALA A 84 -1.60 8.92 -43.65
N ASN A 85 -2.87 8.55 -43.42
CA ASN A 85 -4.04 9.26 -43.92
C ASN A 85 -4.37 10.54 -43.12
N GLY A 86 -3.59 10.85 -42.08
CA GLY A 86 -3.66 12.12 -41.36
C GLY A 86 -4.43 12.09 -40.04
N ALA A 87 -4.83 10.92 -39.52
CA ALA A 87 -5.44 10.84 -38.19
C ALA A 87 -4.51 11.47 -37.13
N THR A 88 -5.10 12.23 -36.21
CA THR A 88 -4.37 12.91 -35.12
C THR A 88 -4.70 12.33 -33.75
N PHE A 89 -5.88 11.74 -33.61
CA PHE A 89 -6.30 11.02 -32.41
C PHE A 89 -7.12 9.77 -32.73
N ALA A 90 -7.21 8.88 -31.74
CA ALA A 90 -8.09 7.73 -31.75
C ALA A 90 -8.72 7.48 -30.37
N TYR A 91 -9.99 7.05 -30.34
CA TYR A 91 -10.64 6.53 -29.15
C TYR A 91 -11.03 5.08 -29.30
N MET A 92 -10.94 4.32 -28.21
CA MET A 92 -11.23 2.88 -28.23
C MET A 92 -12.28 2.53 -27.18
N LYS A 93 -13.25 1.68 -27.52
CA LYS A 93 -14.15 1.08 -26.54
C LYS A 93 -13.31 0.33 -25.53
N ALA A 94 -13.41 0.68 -24.25
CA ALA A 94 -12.78 -0.11 -23.18
C ALA A 94 -13.79 -1.06 -22.54
N THR A 95 -14.96 -0.54 -22.21
CA THR A 95 -15.94 -1.26 -21.37
C THR A 95 -17.36 -0.87 -21.70
N GLU A 96 -18.29 -1.75 -21.32
CA GLU A 96 -19.73 -1.50 -21.32
C GLU A 96 -20.33 -2.03 -20.00
N GLY A 97 -21.11 -1.19 -19.32
CA GLY A 97 -21.64 -1.52 -18.00
C GLY A 97 -20.53 -1.90 -16.99
N THR A 98 -20.79 -2.89 -16.15
CA THR A 98 -19.83 -3.33 -15.11
C THR A 98 -19.20 -4.70 -15.38
N THR A 99 -19.41 -5.27 -16.57
CA THR A 99 -19.04 -6.67 -16.83
C THR A 99 -18.36 -6.93 -18.18
N TYR A 100 -18.50 -6.05 -19.17
CA TYR A 100 -17.90 -6.25 -20.49
C TYR A 100 -16.63 -5.42 -20.66
N VAL A 101 -15.57 -6.08 -21.14
CA VAL A 101 -14.34 -5.45 -21.63
C VAL A 101 -14.25 -5.72 -23.12
N ASP A 102 -13.99 -4.70 -23.92
CA ASP A 102 -13.82 -4.88 -25.35
C ASP A 102 -12.54 -5.70 -25.62
N PRO A 103 -12.63 -6.84 -26.34
CA PRO A 103 -11.50 -7.74 -26.52
C PRO A 103 -10.39 -7.17 -27.39
N GLN A 104 -10.66 -6.11 -28.18
CA GLN A 104 -9.66 -5.42 -28.98
C GLN A 104 -9.09 -4.18 -28.28
N PHE A 105 -9.61 -3.78 -27.11
CA PHE A 105 -9.19 -2.56 -26.43
C PHE A 105 -7.67 -2.47 -26.27
N ALA A 106 -7.04 -3.47 -25.66
CA ALA A 106 -5.61 -3.45 -25.39
C ALA A 106 -4.76 -3.37 -26.68
N ALA A 107 -5.16 -4.10 -27.73
CA ALA A 107 -4.47 -4.11 -29.01
C ALA A 107 -4.62 -2.77 -29.76
N ASN A 108 -5.83 -2.21 -29.77
CA ASN A 108 -6.12 -0.92 -30.40
C ASN A 108 -5.47 0.24 -29.64
N TYR A 109 -5.46 0.20 -28.31
CA TYR A 109 -4.82 1.21 -27.48
C TYR A 109 -3.30 1.24 -27.65
N ALA A 110 -2.65 0.08 -27.68
CA ALA A 110 -1.22 0.00 -27.98
C ALA A 110 -0.90 0.35 -29.43
N GLY A 111 -1.72 -0.12 -30.38
CA GLY A 111 -1.51 0.09 -31.81
C GLY A 111 -1.59 1.56 -32.21
N SER A 112 -2.61 2.28 -31.74
CA SER A 112 -2.75 3.73 -31.96
C SER A 112 -1.58 4.53 -31.39
N ALA A 113 -1.16 4.20 -30.16
CA ALA A 113 0.01 4.83 -29.52
C ALA A 113 1.30 4.60 -30.32
N ASN A 114 1.52 3.37 -30.80
CA ASN A 114 2.70 3.03 -31.60
C ASN A 114 2.72 3.74 -32.96
N ALA A 115 1.56 4.09 -33.51
CA ALA A 115 1.45 4.90 -34.72
C ALA A 115 1.59 6.41 -34.46
N GLY A 116 1.81 6.83 -33.22
CA GLY A 116 2.03 8.23 -32.83
C GLY A 116 0.75 9.05 -32.65
N LEU A 117 -0.42 8.39 -32.60
CA LEU A 117 -1.69 9.07 -32.38
C LEU A 117 -1.88 9.44 -30.90
N MET A 118 -2.53 10.57 -30.65
CA MET A 118 -3.13 10.85 -29.34
C MET A 118 -4.24 9.83 -29.11
N ARG A 119 -4.33 9.24 -27.92
CA ARG A 119 -5.30 8.16 -27.69
C ARG A 119 -6.08 8.29 -26.40
N GLY A 120 -7.33 7.84 -26.42
CA GLY A 120 -8.21 7.80 -25.25
C GLY A 120 -9.12 6.58 -25.27
N ALA A 121 -9.85 6.39 -24.18
CA ALA A 121 -10.79 5.28 -24.05
C ALA A 121 -12.20 5.81 -23.84
N TYR A 122 -13.20 5.07 -24.28
CA TYR A 122 -14.60 5.36 -23.99
C TYR A 122 -15.31 4.21 -23.27
N HIS A 123 -16.34 4.58 -22.51
CA HIS A 123 -17.20 3.69 -21.76
C HIS A 123 -18.64 3.79 -22.26
N PHE A 124 -19.19 2.70 -22.78
CA PHE A 124 -20.60 2.63 -23.17
C PHE A 124 -21.47 2.46 -21.93
N ALA A 125 -22.28 3.48 -21.63
CA ALA A 125 -23.04 3.56 -20.39
C ALA A 125 -24.27 2.65 -20.39
N LEU A 126 -24.56 2.03 -19.24
CA LEU A 126 -25.84 1.33 -18.98
C LEU A 126 -26.48 1.83 -17.67
N PRO A 127 -27.10 3.02 -17.65
CA PRO A 127 -27.54 3.68 -16.43
C PRO A 127 -28.58 2.94 -15.58
N ASP A 128 -29.37 2.04 -16.18
CA ASP A 128 -30.39 1.24 -15.53
C ASP A 128 -29.85 -0.03 -14.84
N THR A 129 -28.56 -0.35 -15.02
CA THR A 129 -27.98 -1.61 -14.53
C THR A 129 -27.11 -1.46 -13.28
N SER A 130 -26.56 -0.26 -13.02
CA SER A 130 -25.72 0.05 -11.86
C SER A 130 -25.52 1.56 -11.71
N SER A 131 -24.91 2.04 -10.62
CA SER A 131 -24.60 3.46 -10.45
C SER A 131 -23.48 3.95 -11.39
N GLY A 132 -23.40 5.27 -11.57
CA GLY A 132 -22.36 5.92 -12.37
C GLY A 132 -20.97 5.67 -11.79
N ALA A 133 -20.82 5.75 -10.47
CA ALA A 133 -19.57 5.47 -9.77
C ALA A 133 -19.08 4.02 -9.96
N ALA A 134 -20.01 3.05 -10.03
CA ALA A 134 -19.66 1.66 -10.25
C ALA A 134 -19.10 1.44 -11.67
N GLN A 135 -19.75 2.02 -12.67
CA GLN A 135 -19.30 1.96 -14.07
C GLN A 135 -18.00 2.73 -14.29
N ALA A 136 -17.87 3.93 -13.72
CA ALA A 136 -16.61 4.69 -13.73
C ALA A 136 -15.48 3.88 -13.07
N GLY A 137 -15.73 3.26 -11.92
CA GLY A 137 -14.75 2.41 -11.24
C GLY A 137 -14.31 1.21 -12.08
N TYR A 138 -15.25 0.56 -12.77
CA TYR A 138 -14.96 -0.56 -13.67
C TYR A 138 -14.16 -0.11 -14.89
N PHE A 139 -14.63 0.93 -15.59
CA PHE A 139 -13.97 1.53 -16.75
C PHE A 139 -12.51 1.89 -16.48
N LEU A 140 -12.26 2.62 -15.38
CA LEU A 140 -10.91 3.00 -14.98
C LEU A 140 -10.04 1.79 -14.61
N GLY A 141 -10.62 0.78 -13.96
CA GLY A 141 -9.95 -0.46 -13.61
C GLY A 141 -9.52 -1.30 -14.81
N GLN A 142 -10.14 -1.11 -15.99
CA GLN A 142 -9.80 -1.80 -17.24
C GLN A 142 -8.89 -0.98 -18.17
N GLY A 143 -8.26 0.09 -17.65
CA GLY A 143 -7.34 0.94 -18.44
C GLY A 143 -8.01 2.10 -19.16
N GLY A 144 -9.27 2.40 -18.83
CA GLY A 144 -10.01 3.54 -19.39
C GLY A 144 -9.61 4.91 -18.86
N GLY A 145 -8.71 4.97 -17.86
CA GLY A 145 -8.32 6.20 -17.20
C GLY A 145 -7.35 7.08 -17.97
N TRP A 146 -7.36 8.37 -17.64
CA TRP A 146 -6.33 9.30 -18.10
C TRP A 146 -5.04 9.15 -17.29
N VAL A 147 -3.91 9.25 -17.98
CA VAL A 147 -2.58 9.33 -17.37
C VAL A 147 -1.82 10.53 -17.94
N ALA A 148 -1.05 11.20 -17.10
CA ALA A 148 -0.28 12.41 -17.45
C ALA A 148 0.99 12.09 -18.26
N ASP A 149 0.85 11.36 -19.37
CA ASP A 149 1.95 11.00 -20.27
C ASP A 149 2.11 11.96 -21.46
N GLY A 150 1.23 12.97 -21.57
CA GLY A 150 1.18 13.89 -22.69
C GLY A 150 0.64 13.29 -24.00
N HIS A 151 0.15 12.05 -23.94
CA HIS A 151 -0.41 11.30 -25.06
C HIS A 151 -1.86 10.81 -24.81
N THR A 152 -2.30 10.80 -23.56
CA THR A 152 -3.63 10.30 -23.13
C THR A 152 -4.65 11.42 -23.15
N LEU A 153 -5.69 11.24 -23.96
CA LEU A 153 -6.82 12.15 -24.03
C LEU A 153 -7.79 11.90 -22.86
N PRO A 154 -8.69 12.87 -22.54
CA PRO A 154 -9.69 12.69 -21.50
C PRO A 154 -10.51 11.41 -21.72
N PRO A 155 -10.91 10.69 -20.65
CA PRO A 155 -11.81 9.54 -20.79
C PRO A 155 -13.15 10.01 -21.38
N VAL A 156 -13.90 9.13 -22.05
CA VAL A 156 -15.20 9.48 -22.63
C VAL A 156 -16.30 8.65 -21.99
N LEU A 157 -17.36 9.32 -21.54
CA LEU A 157 -18.64 8.69 -21.26
C LEU A 157 -19.48 8.70 -22.53
N ASP A 158 -19.75 7.53 -23.08
CA ASP A 158 -20.70 7.33 -24.17
C ASP A 158 -22.09 7.11 -23.57
N ILE A 159 -22.93 8.15 -23.67
CA ILE A 159 -24.28 8.18 -23.12
C ILE A 159 -25.29 8.53 -24.22
N GLU A 160 -25.83 7.48 -24.80
CA GLU A 160 -26.76 7.52 -25.93
C GLU A 160 -27.99 6.61 -25.74
N TYR A 161 -28.81 6.47 -26.78
CA TYR A 161 -30.04 5.68 -26.78
C TYR A 161 -29.82 4.24 -26.32
N ASN A 162 -30.64 3.77 -25.36
CA ASN A 162 -30.55 2.40 -24.83
C ASN A 162 -30.72 1.31 -25.92
N PRO A 163 -29.72 0.45 -26.19
CA PRO A 163 -29.83 -0.66 -27.15
C PRO A 163 -30.68 -1.83 -26.63
N TYR A 164 -30.93 -1.89 -25.32
CA TYR A 164 -31.66 -2.97 -24.65
C TYR A 164 -33.13 -2.63 -24.34
N GLY A 165 -33.53 -1.39 -24.58
CA GLY A 165 -34.84 -0.86 -24.26
C GLY A 165 -35.90 -1.05 -25.34
N THR A 166 -37.13 -0.65 -25.02
CA THR A 166 -38.18 -0.47 -26.03
C THR A 166 -37.84 0.70 -26.97
N ALA A 167 -38.29 0.63 -28.21
CA ALA A 167 -38.10 1.69 -29.21
C ALA A 167 -39.09 2.86 -29.00
N ASP A 168 -39.06 3.45 -27.81
CA ASP A 168 -39.82 4.62 -27.38
C ASP A 168 -39.00 5.46 -26.38
N TRP A 169 -39.44 6.67 -26.06
CA TRP A 169 -38.66 7.57 -25.18
C TRP A 169 -38.43 7.02 -23.78
N ALA A 170 -39.35 6.20 -23.26
CA ALA A 170 -39.12 5.52 -22.00
C ALA A 170 -37.95 4.53 -22.12
N GLY A 171 -37.95 3.67 -23.14
CA GLY A 171 -36.88 2.70 -23.38
C GLY A 171 -35.56 3.36 -23.74
N TRP A 172 -35.55 4.33 -24.65
CA TRP A 172 -34.37 5.08 -25.09
C TRP A 172 -33.66 5.85 -23.96
N CYS A 173 -34.41 6.28 -22.94
CA CYS A 173 -33.87 6.90 -21.73
C CYS A 173 -33.66 5.90 -20.58
N TYR A 174 -33.51 4.60 -20.87
CA TYR A 174 -33.22 3.55 -19.88
C TYR A 174 -34.30 3.40 -18.79
N GLY A 175 -35.53 3.82 -19.08
CA GLY A 175 -36.63 3.88 -18.10
C GLY A 175 -36.41 4.91 -16.98
N LEU A 176 -35.39 5.76 -17.08
CA LEU A 176 -35.06 6.78 -16.09
C LEU A 176 -35.75 8.11 -16.39
N THR A 177 -36.07 8.84 -15.33
CA THR A 177 -36.48 10.24 -15.44
C THR A 177 -35.26 11.14 -15.71
N PRO A 178 -35.45 12.35 -16.26
CA PRO A 178 -34.39 13.34 -16.43
C PRO A 178 -33.52 13.56 -15.19
N ALA A 179 -34.13 13.70 -14.02
CA ALA A 179 -33.40 13.93 -12.77
C ALA A 179 -32.54 12.72 -12.36
N GLN A 180 -33.02 11.50 -12.58
CA GLN A 180 -32.24 10.28 -12.30
C GLN A 180 -31.08 10.14 -13.27
N MET A 181 -31.30 10.44 -14.55
CA MET A 181 -30.24 10.39 -15.57
C MET A 181 -29.13 11.40 -15.27
N THR A 182 -29.48 12.67 -14.98
CA THR A 182 -28.49 13.70 -14.65
C THR A 182 -27.73 13.38 -13.36
N ALA A 183 -28.41 12.81 -12.35
CA ALA A 183 -27.74 12.33 -11.14
C ALA A 183 -26.74 11.20 -11.43
N TRP A 184 -27.11 10.27 -12.32
CA TRP A 184 -26.23 9.17 -12.73
C TRP A 184 -25.01 9.67 -13.51
N ILE A 185 -25.20 10.58 -14.46
CA ILE A 185 -24.10 11.21 -15.22
C ILE A 185 -23.17 11.97 -14.28
N THR A 186 -23.74 12.71 -13.31
CA THR A 186 -22.94 13.41 -12.29
C THR A 186 -22.11 12.41 -11.48
N ASP A 187 -22.70 11.30 -11.01
CA ASP A 187 -22.01 10.26 -10.24
C ASP A 187 -20.85 9.60 -11.03
N PHE A 188 -21.04 9.36 -12.33
CA PHE A 188 -19.98 8.85 -13.20
C PHE A 188 -18.86 9.87 -13.39
N THR A 189 -19.21 11.10 -13.81
CA THR A 189 -18.25 12.13 -14.19
C THR A 189 -17.40 12.60 -13.01
N THR A 190 -18.01 12.76 -11.83
CA THR A 190 -17.28 13.08 -10.59
C THR A 190 -16.37 11.92 -10.18
N THR A 191 -16.81 10.67 -10.28
CA THR A 191 -15.96 9.52 -9.96
C THR A 191 -14.76 9.42 -10.89
N VAL A 192 -14.94 9.68 -12.20
CA VAL A 192 -13.82 9.74 -13.15
C VAL A 192 -12.88 10.89 -12.80
N HIS A 193 -13.41 12.08 -12.55
CA HIS A 193 -12.62 13.24 -12.17
C HIS A 193 -11.84 13.01 -10.86
N ASP A 194 -12.49 12.49 -9.81
CA ASP A 194 -11.85 12.24 -8.53
C ASP A 194 -10.70 11.23 -8.61
N ARG A 195 -10.81 10.26 -9.53
CA ARG A 195 -9.79 9.21 -9.71
C ARG A 195 -8.71 9.53 -10.73
N THR A 196 -8.96 10.45 -11.67
CA THR A 196 -8.01 10.76 -12.76
C THR A 196 -7.57 12.21 -12.78
N ASN A 197 -8.22 13.07 -12.01
CA ASN A 197 -8.12 14.52 -12.11
C ASN A 197 -8.42 15.04 -13.53
N ARG A 198 -9.27 14.32 -14.25
CA ARG A 198 -9.68 14.68 -15.60
C ARG A 198 -11.18 14.46 -15.73
N TRP A 199 -11.90 15.54 -16.01
CA TRP A 199 -13.31 15.43 -16.36
C TRP A 199 -13.43 14.64 -17.66
N PRO A 200 -14.27 13.60 -17.72
CA PRO A 200 -14.48 12.88 -18.95
C PRO A 200 -15.23 13.77 -19.96
N ALA A 201 -15.00 13.55 -21.25
CA ALA A 201 -15.86 14.10 -22.28
C ALA A 201 -17.19 13.31 -22.33
N ILE A 202 -18.28 13.99 -22.70
CA ILE A 202 -19.61 13.41 -22.85
C ILE A 202 -19.89 13.22 -24.33
N TYR A 203 -20.03 11.97 -24.75
CA TYR A 203 -20.56 11.65 -26.07
C TYR A 203 -22.08 11.50 -26.00
N THR A 204 -22.81 12.24 -26.85
CA THR A 204 -24.27 12.22 -26.90
C THR A 204 -24.82 12.90 -28.18
N THR A 205 -26.14 12.87 -28.39
CA THR A 205 -26.85 13.68 -29.41
C THR A 205 -27.67 14.80 -28.77
N ASN A 206 -28.02 15.82 -29.56
CA ASN A 206 -28.91 16.89 -29.09
C ASN A 206 -30.30 16.38 -28.70
N GLY A 207 -30.87 15.47 -29.49
CA GLY A 207 -32.21 14.92 -29.25
C GLY A 207 -32.27 14.07 -27.98
N TRP A 208 -31.28 13.20 -27.80
CA TRP A 208 -31.18 12.36 -26.61
C TRP A 208 -30.94 13.20 -25.36
N TRP A 209 -29.99 14.14 -25.38
CA TRP A 209 -29.69 14.99 -24.22
C TRP A 209 -30.91 15.82 -23.79
N ALA A 210 -31.54 16.53 -24.72
CA ALA A 210 -32.71 17.37 -24.42
C ALA A 210 -33.85 16.57 -23.77
N THR A 211 -34.05 15.32 -24.20
CA THR A 211 -35.14 14.47 -23.74
C THR A 211 -34.80 13.72 -22.45
N CYS A 212 -33.68 13.00 -22.44
CA CYS A 212 -33.33 12.08 -21.37
C CYS A 212 -32.65 12.73 -20.16
N THR A 213 -32.08 13.94 -20.30
CA THR A 213 -31.53 14.72 -19.16
C THR A 213 -32.37 15.95 -18.82
N GLY A 214 -33.41 16.23 -19.62
CA GLY A 214 -34.17 17.47 -19.51
C GLY A 214 -33.39 18.70 -19.94
N GLY A 215 -32.33 18.52 -20.74
CA GLY A 215 -31.45 19.59 -21.19
C GLY A 215 -30.52 20.09 -20.10
N ASP A 216 -29.93 19.19 -19.30
CA ASP A 216 -28.98 19.55 -18.25
C ASP A 216 -27.91 20.53 -18.76
N THR A 217 -27.67 21.57 -17.95
CA THR A 217 -26.68 22.63 -18.22
C THR A 217 -25.48 22.57 -17.28
N GLY A 218 -25.57 21.81 -16.17
CA GLY A 218 -24.51 21.74 -15.16
C GLY A 218 -23.28 20.96 -15.64
N THR A 219 -23.50 19.87 -16.38
CA THR A 219 -22.42 19.00 -16.87
C THR A 219 -21.41 19.76 -17.76
N ALA A 220 -21.90 20.74 -18.51
CA ALA A 220 -21.10 21.54 -19.44
C ALA A 220 -20.05 22.44 -18.78
N ALA A 221 -20.18 22.71 -17.48
CA ALA A 221 -19.20 23.50 -16.74
C ALA A 221 -17.83 22.81 -16.64
N ASN A 222 -17.83 21.47 -16.66
CA ASN A 222 -16.66 20.66 -16.37
C ASN A 222 -16.29 19.69 -17.50
N SER A 223 -17.29 19.10 -18.16
CA SER A 223 -17.09 17.99 -19.10
C SER A 223 -17.12 18.49 -20.56
N PRO A 224 -16.10 18.23 -21.38
CA PRO A 224 -16.12 18.55 -22.81
C PRO A 224 -17.24 17.81 -23.56
N LEU A 225 -17.77 18.40 -24.63
CA LEU A 225 -18.80 17.77 -25.46
C LEU A 225 -18.18 17.02 -26.64
N TRP A 226 -18.58 15.77 -26.84
CA TRP A 226 -18.48 15.04 -28.10
C TRP A 226 -19.87 14.90 -28.71
N ILE A 227 -20.17 15.73 -29.70
CA ILE A 227 -21.50 15.72 -30.32
C ILE A 227 -21.54 14.68 -31.45
N ALA A 228 -22.60 13.88 -31.49
CA ALA A 228 -22.88 12.98 -32.59
C ALA A 228 -23.91 13.59 -33.54
N HIS A 229 -23.50 13.84 -34.78
CA HIS A 229 -24.41 14.33 -35.81
C HIS A 229 -23.82 14.04 -37.21
N ASN A 230 -24.44 13.11 -37.93
CA ASN A 230 -24.02 12.75 -39.28
C ASN A 230 -24.34 13.85 -40.28
N GLY A 231 -23.32 14.56 -40.78
CA GLY A 231 -23.56 15.64 -41.73
C GLY A 231 -22.34 16.50 -42.01
N THR A 232 -22.60 17.68 -42.59
CA THR A 232 -21.57 18.69 -42.91
C THR A 232 -21.44 19.77 -41.83
N ASP A 233 -22.26 19.71 -40.79
CA ASP A 233 -22.25 20.60 -39.63
C ASP A 233 -22.55 19.79 -38.35
N PRO A 234 -22.11 20.25 -37.16
CA PRO A 234 -22.28 19.53 -35.89
C PRO A 234 -23.72 19.54 -35.34
N GLY A 235 -24.67 20.13 -36.05
CA GLY A 235 -26.04 20.31 -35.58
C GLY A 235 -26.16 21.29 -34.41
N THR A 236 -27.30 21.23 -33.72
CA THR A 236 -27.58 22.04 -32.54
C THR A 236 -26.76 21.54 -31.35
N ILE A 237 -26.04 22.44 -30.67
CA ILE A 237 -25.30 22.12 -29.44
C ILE A 237 -26.28 22.01 -28.26
N PRO A 238 -26.34 20.86 -27.54
CA PRO A 238 -27.27 20.67 -26.43
C PRO A 238 -26.86 21.41 -25.15
N GLY A 239 -27.84 21.57 -24.26
CA GLY A 239 -27.60 21.90 -22.85
C GLY A 239 -26.85 23.21 -22.60
N GLY A 240 -25.86 23.16 -21.71
CA GLY A 240 -25.05 24.32 -21.30
C GLY A 240 -23.80 24.55 -22.16
N TRP A 241 -23.52 23.68 -23.14
CA TRP A 241 -22.34 23.82 -23.98
C TRP A 241 -22.52 24.94 -25.01
N THR A 242 -21.46 25.70 -25.23
CA THR A 242 -21.42 26.76 -26.27
C THR A 242 -20.82 26.28 -27.57
N SER A 243 -20.11 25.15 -27.55
CA SER A 243 -19.46 24.52 -28.69
C SER A 243 -19.16 23.05 -28.39
N TYR A 244 -18.94 22.25 -29.43
CA TYR A 244 -18.37 20.91 -29.30
C TYR A 244 -16.85 20.97 -29.15
N THR A 245 -16.29 19.94 -28.50
CA THR A 245 -14.85 19.64 -28.45
C THR A 245 -14.49 18.57 -29.47
N PHE A 246 -15.30 17.52 -29.54
CA PHE A 246 -15.23 16.48 -30.56
C PHE A 246 -16.56 16.40 -31.30
N TRP A 247 -16.53 16.00 -32.57
CA TRP A 247 -17.72 15.81 -33.39
C TRP A 247 -17.57 14.53 -34.20
N GLN A 248 -18.47 13.57 -33.98
CA GLN A 248 -18.63 12.40 -34.83
C GLN A 248 -19.54 12.77 -36.01
N TYR A 249 -18.97 12.80 -37.21
CA TYR A 249 -19.62 13.34 -38.41
C TYR A 249 -19.99 12.27 -39.45
N ALA A 250 -19.44 11.06 -39.34
CA ALA A 250 -19.78 9.94 -40.19
C ALA A 250 -19.48 8.59 -39.52
N ASP A 251 -20.23 7.57 -39.91
CA ASP A 251 -20.13 6.17 -39.46
C ASP A 251 -19.04 5.34 -40.17
N SER A 252 -18.36 5.96 -41.13
CA SER A 252 -17.33 5.33 -41.97
C SER A 252 -16.72 6.35 -42.92
N GLY A 253 -15.45 6.16 -43.26
CA GLY A 253 -14.76 7.05 -44.19
C GLY A 253 -13.31 6.67 -44.44
N VAL A 254 -12.42 7.65 -44.28
CA VAL A 254 -10.99 7.53 -44.57
C VAL A 254 -10.27 6.71 -43.50
N PHE A 255 -10.75 6.77 -42.26
CA PHE A 255 -10.22 6.00 -41.13
C PHE A 255 -11.07 4.76 -40.84
N PRO A 256 -10.51 3.72 -40.21
CA PRO A 256 -11.29 2.62 -39.65
C PRO A 256 -12.25 3.12 -38.57
N GLY A 257 -13.47 2.56 -38.53
CA GLY A 257 -14.51 2.98 -37.60
C GLY A 257 -15.12 4.33 -37.97
N ASP A 258 -15.62 5.01 -36.95
CA ASP A 258 -16.34 6.27 -37.12
C ASP A 258 -15.36 7.42 -37.35
N GLN A 259 -15.85 8.47 -38.00
CA GLN A 259 -15.03 9.60 -38.41
C GLN A 259 -15.30 10.79 -37.49
N ASP A 260 -14.22 11.28 -36.87
CA ASP A 260 -14.31 12.33 -35.88
C ASP A 260 -13.48 13.55 -36.25
N SER A 261 -13.89 14.67 -35.69
CA SER A 261 -13.19 15.95 -35.80
C SER A 261 -13.07 16.59 -34.43
N PHE A 262 -11.84 16.92 -34.03
CA PHE A 262 -11.58 17.77 -32.88
C PHE A 262 -11.69 19.24 -33.29
N ASN A 263 -12.39 20.05 -32.49
CA ASN A 263 -12.54 21.48 -32.73
C ASN A 263 -11.25 22.25 -32.41
N GLY A 264 -10.30 22.19 -33.33
CA GLY A 264 -9.00 22.83 -33.20
C GLY A 264 -7.93 22.16 -34.07
N THR A 265 -6.68 22.52 -33.82
CA THR A 265 -5.51 21.97 -34.54
C THR A 265 -4.98 20.69 -33.89
N ALA A 266 -4.11 19.97 -34.61
CA ALA A 266 -3.42 18.80 -34.05
C ALA A 266 -2.60 19.13 -32.78
N ASP A 267 -2.04 20.34 -32.67
CA ASP A 267 -1.33 20.76 -31.45
C ASP A 267 -2.29 20.94 -30.27
N GLN A 268 -3.52 21.40 -30.52
CA GLN A 268 -4.55 21.54 -29.49
C GLN A 268 -5.09 20.18 -29.04
N VAL A 269 -5.09 19.17 -29.91
CA VAL A 269 -5.32 17.77 -29.51
C VAL A 269 -4.25 17.31 -28.51
N ARG A 270 -2.97 17.62 -28.76
CA ARG A 270 -1.89 17.31 -27.79
C ARG A 270 -2.09 18.05 -26.48
N ALA A 271 -2.48 19.33 -26.54
CA ALA A 271 -2.76 20.10 -25.34
C ALA A 271 -3.90 19.50 -24.51
N ALA A 272 -4.91 18.91 -25.16
CA ALA A 272 -5.97 18.17 -24.48
C ALA A 272 -5.47 16.90 -23.76
N ALA A 273 -4.29 16.38 -24.12
CA ALA A 273 -3.66 15.25 -23.43
C ALA A 273 -2.78 15.64 -22.24
N LEU A 274 -2.33 16.89 -22.17
CA LEU A 274 -1.41 17.37 -21.12
C LEU A 274 -2.08 17.50 -19.74
N GLY A 275 -3.41 17.59 -19.69
CA GLY A 275 -4.16 17.83 -18.44
C GLY A 275 -3.92 19.22 -17.86
N SER A 276 -4.81 19.68 -16.99
CA SER A 276 -4.48 20.67 -15.97
C SER A 276 -3.92 19.94 -14.75
N GLY A 277 -3.10 20.61 -13.93
CA GLY A 277 -2.65 20.04 -12.65
C GLY A 277 -3.84 19.69 -11.73
N PRO A 278 -3.63 18.88 -10.67
CA PRO A 278 -4.68 18.53 -9.74
C PRO A 278 -5.34 19.66 -8.97
N ASP A 279 -6.64 19.84 -9.25
CA ASP A 279 -7.54 20.61 -8.38
C ASP A 279 -7.48 20.07 -6.96
N LYS A 280 -7.18 18.78 -6.75
CA LYS A 280 -7.03 18.16 -5.42
C LYS A 280 -5.96 18.79 -4.55
N ILE A 281 -4.84 19.22 -5.12
CA ILE A 281 -3.80 19.94 -4.36
C ILE A 281 -4.33 21.31 -3.92
N ALA A 282 -4.95 22.04 -4.85
CA ALA A 282 -5.53 23.35 -4.57
C ALA A 282 -6.72 23.28 -3.58
N GLU A 283 -7.60 22.27 -3.71
CA GLU A 283 -8.71 21.95 -2.81
C GLU A 283 -8.18 21.67 -1.40
N HIS A 284 -7.18 20.80 -1.27
CA HIS A 284 -6.60 20.45 0.03
C HIS A 284 -5.90 21.66 0.67
N TYR A 285 -5.14 22.42 -0.13
CA TYR A 285 -4.53 23.67 0.31
C TYR A 285 -5.57 24.67 0.83
N ALA A 286 -6.69 24.84 0.12
CA ALA A 286 -7.78 25.70 0.55
C ALA A 286 -8.43 25.19 1.84
N ALA A 287 -8.64 23.87 1.96
CA ALA A 287 -9.19 23.23 3.16
C ALA A 287 -8.31 23.43 4.40
N LEU A 288 -6.98 23.48 4.22
CA LEU A 288 -6.01 23.81 5.26
C LEU A 288 -5.98 25.30 5.64
N GLY A 289 -6.68 26.17 4.91
CA GLY A 289 -6.71 27.62 5.12
C GLY A 289 -5.83 28.43 4.17
N GLY A 290 -5.35 27.82 3.08
CA GLY A 290 -4.58 28.48 2.03
C GLY A 290 -3.31 29.15 2.57
N ALA A 291 -3.06 30.39 2.16
CA ALA A 291 -1.86 31.13 2.54
C ALA A 291 -1.77 31.46 4.04
N ALA A 292 -2.88 31.37 4.77
CA ALA A 292 -2.91 31.54 6.22
C ALA A 292 -2.61 30.23 6.99
N SER A 293 -2.53 29.10 6.29
CA SER A 293 -2.16 27.81 6.88
C SER A 293 -0.67 27.74 7.23
N TYR A 294 -0.26 26.67 7.90
CA TYR A 294 1.14 26.38 8.19
C TYR A 294 2.00 26.15 6.93
N LEU A 295 1.39 25.91 5.77
CA LEU A 295 2.11 25.76 4.49
C LEU A 295 2.56 27.12 3.93
N GLY A 296 1.86 28.22 4.25
CA GLY A 296 2.11 29.54 3.67
C GLY A 296 1.84 29.56 2.16
N THR A 297 2.60 30.35 1.39
CA THR A 297 2.32 30.58 -0.04
C THR A 297 2.95 29.52 -0.95
N PRO A 298 2.37 29.22 -2.13
CA PRO A 298 2.98 28.33 -3.12
C PRO A 298 4.37 28.80 -3.57
N VAL A 299 5.28 27.85 -3.76
CA VAL A 299 6.62 28.05 -4.32
C VAL A 299 6.63 27.44 -5.73
N GLY A 300 6.11 28.20 -6.70
CA GLY A 300 5.91 27.73 -8.08
C GLY A 300 4.54 27.11 -8.32
N GLY A 301 4.34 26.53 -9.51
CA GLY A 301 3.14 25.76 -9.85
C GLY A 301 3.32 24.27 -9.59
N GLU A 302 2.26 23.51 -9.83
CA GLU A 302 2.23 22.07 -9.56
C GLU A 302 3.18 21.35 -10.52
N THR A 303 3.90 20.37 -9.99
CA THR A 303 4.90 19.61 -10.77
C THR A 303 4.54 18.13 -10.80
N PRO A 304 4.58 17.48 -11.98
CA PRO A 304 4.36 16.05 -12.06
C PRO A 304 5.52 15.28 -11.43
N VAL A 305 5.20 14.23 -10.69
CA VAL A 305 6.15 13.27 -10.12
C VAL A 305 5.73 11.86 -10.51
N ALA A 306 6.60 10.87 -10.37
CA ALA A 306 6.26 9.48 -10.70
C ALA A 306 5.04 9.02 -9.88
N GLY A 307 3.92 8.73 -10.55
CA GLY A 307 2.68 8.28 -9.90
C GLY A 307 1.77 9.37 -9.35
N GLY A 308 2.06 10.67 -9.56
CA GLY A 308 1.25 11.75 -9.01
C GLY A 308 1.79 13.16 -9.29
N TRP A 309 1.50 14.08 -8.38
CA TRP A 309 1.87 15.49 -8.45
C TRP A 309 2.36 16.00 -7.09
N GLU A 310 3.27 16.97 -7.11
CA GLU A 310 3.76 17.68 -5.92
C GLU A 310 3.61 19.18 -6.15
N GLN A 311 3.13 19.88 -5.12
CA GLN A 311 3.18 21.33 -5.04
C GLN A 311 3.95 21.74 -3.79
N LYS A 312 4.96 22.57 -4.01
CA LYS A 312 5.76 23.14 -2.92
C LYS A 312 5.11 24.40 -2.40
N TYR A 313 5.21 24.59 -1.10
CA TYR A 313 4.81 25.79 -0.38
C TYR A 313 5.97 26.23 0.52
N THR A 314 5.94 27.47 1.02
CA THR A 314 7.01 28.01 1.86
C THR A 314 7.26 27.19 3.14
N GLY A 315 6.23 26.53 3.67
CA GLY A 315 6.28 25.75 4.90
C GLY A 315 6.19 24.23 4.72
N GLY A 316 5.98 23.72 3.50
CA GLY A 316 5.81 22.29 3.28
C GLY A 316 5.53 21.92 1.82
N VAL A 317 5.03 20.71 1.61
CA VAL A 317 4.55 20.24 0.32
C VAL A 317 3.14 19.67 0.47
N ILE A 318 2.37 19.69 -0.60
CA ILE A 318 1.22 18.79 -0.77
C ILE A 318 1.55 17.86 -1.92
N ASP A 319 1.49 16.56 -1.63
CA ASP A 319 1.62 15.51 -2.64
C ASP A 319 0.26 14.90 -2.92
N TYR A 320 -0.04 14.69 -4.20
CA TYR A 320 -1.25 14.03 -4.66
C TYR A 320 -0.91 12.78 -5.47
N SER A 321 -1.56 11.66 -5.16
CA SER A 321 -1.69 10.54 -6.10
C SER A 321 -3.15 10.08 -6.22
N PRO A 322 -3.54 9.47 -7.35
CA PRO A 322 -4.87 8.88 -7.50
C PRO A 322 -5.23 7.86 -6.41
N ASN A 323 -4.23 7.16 -5.89
CA ASN A 323 -4.43 6.08 -4.91
C ASN A 323 -4.53 6.58 -3.47
N THR A 324 -3.87 7.70 -3.15
CA THR A 324 -3.78 8.18 -1.77
C THR A 324 -4.57 9.45 -1.53
N GLY A 325 -4.83 10.28 -2.53
CA GLY A 325 -5.35 11.64 -2.36
C GLY A 325 -4.23 12.68 -2.18
N ALA A 326 -4.62 13.92 -1.89
CA ALA A 326 -3.71 15.05 -1.70
C ALA A 326 -3.47 15.28 -0.19
N TRP A 327 -2.21 15.24 0.26
CA TRP A 327 -1.87 15.39 1.67
C TRP A 327 -0.62 16.21 1.90
N ALA A 328 -0.62 16.95 3.00
CA ALA A 328 0.47 17.84 3.37
C ALA A 328 1.54 17.13 4.21
N VAL A 329 2.80 17.43 3.90
CA VAL A 329 3.97 17.05 4.70
C VAL A 329 4.81 18.29 4.93
N HIS A 330 5.21 18.55 6.18
CA HIS A 330 5.93 19.77 6.54
C HIS A 330 7.00 19.55 7.62
N GLY A 331 7.78 20.60 7.93
CA GLY A 331 8.76 20.60 9.02
C GLY A 331 9.77 19.46 9.00
N ASP A 332 10.02 18.86 10.16
CA ASP A 332 10.99 17.78 10.33
C ASP A 332 10.56 16.50 9.59
N LEU A 333 9.25 16.24 9.50
CA LEU A 333 8.72 15.10 8.76
C LEU A 333 9.00 15.23 7.27
N LEU A 334 8.83 16.43 6.70
CA LEU A 334 9.19 16.70 5.31
C LEU A 334 10.70 16.55 5.08
N THR A 335 11.51 17.04 6.01
CA THR A 335 12.97 16.90 5.92
C THR A 335 13.40 15.43 5.87
N ALA A 336 12.78 14.58 6.71
CA ALA A 336 13.02 13.14 6.67
C ALA A 336 12.47 12.48 5.40
N TYR A 337 11.28 12.87 4.96
CA TYR A 337 10.65 12.34 3.75
C TYR A 337 11.47 12.63 2.50
N GLN A 338 11.98 13.85 2.35
CA GLN A 338 12.89 14.23 1.26
C GLN A 338 14.21 13.45 1.31
N ARG A 339 14.79 13.26 2.51
CA ARG A 339 15.99 12.41 2.70
C ARG A 339 15.76 10.98 2.23
N LEU A 340 14.52 10.47 2.31
CA LEU A 340 14.12 9.13 1.90
C LEU A 340 13.64 9.05 0.44
N GLY A 341 13.76 10.13 -0.32
CA GLY A 341 13.45 10.18 -1.77
C GLY A 341 12.08 10.75 -2.12
N GLY A 342 11.32 11.27 -1.15
CA GLY A 342 9.99 11.86 -1.39
C GLY A 342 9.00 10.85 -1.99
N PRO A 343 8.09 11.29 -2.88
CA PRO A 343 7.06 10.42 -3.48
C PRO A 343 7.59 9.21 -4.24
N GLY A 344 8.75 9.35 -4.88
CA GLY A 344 9.43 8.25 -5.59
C GLY A 344 10.32 7.38 -4.68
N GLY A 345 10.37 7.69 -3.38
CA GLY A 345 11.23 7.05 -2.40
C GLY A 345 10.64 5.79 -1.77
N ALA A 346 11.30 5.30 -0.71
CA ALA A 346 10.94 4.04 -0.05
C ALA A 346 9.54 4.05 0.62
N LEU A 347 9.01 5.23 0.93
CA LEU A 347 7.74 5.38 1.63
C LEU A 347 6.53 5.53 0.70
N GLY A 348 6.74 6.01 -0.54
CA GLY A 348 5.67 6.42 -1.45
C GLY A 348 4.95 7.68 -0.99
N PHE A 349 3.77 7.93 -1.59
CA PHE A 349 2.94 9.10 -1.27
C PHE A 349 2.38 9.08 0.16
N PRO A 350 2.16 10.25 0.79
CA PRO A 350 1.43 10.36 2.05
C PRO A 350 -0.02 9.88 1.88
N VAL A 351 -0.60 9.34 2.98
CA VAL A 351 -2.01 8.89 3.04
C VAL A 351 -2.85 9.71 4.02
N GLY A 352 -2.28 10.77 4.60
CA GLY A 352 -2.91 11.64 5.57
C GLY A 352 -1.96 12.75 6.02
N ASP A 353 -2.55 13.85 6.51
CA ASP A 353 -1.81 14.99 7.09
C ASP A 353 -1.12 14.64 8.42
N GLU A 354 -0.22 15.52 8.87
CA GLU A 354 0.53 15.37 10.12
C GLU A 354 -0.41 15.25 11.33
N THR A 355 -0.36 14.11 11.99
CA THR A 355 -1.21 13.80 13.16
C THR A 355 -0.38 13.73 14.45
N THR A 356 -0.98 14.10 15.58
CA THR A 356 -0.35 13.94 16.91
C THR A 356 -0.33 12.48 17.32
N THR A 357 0.79 12.02 17.88
CA THR A 357 0.90 10.67 18.45
C THR A 357 -0.02 10.47 19.65
N SER A 358 -0.31 9.21 19.98
CA SER A 358 -1.32 8.89 20.98
C SER A 358 -0.91 9.25 22.41
N ASP A 359 0.38 9.44 22.66
CA ASP A 359 0.94 9.92 23.93
C ASP A 359 0.92 11.46 24.05
N GLY A 360 0.56 12.17 22.98
CA GLY A 360 0.51 13.64 22.94
C GLY A 360 1.86 14.34 22.85
N VAL A 361 2.95 13.62 22.59
CA VAL A 361 4.32 14.17 22.62
C VAL A 361 4.87 14.44 21.21
N GLY A 362 4.71 13.50 20.31
CA GLY A 362 5.27 13.54 18.96
C GLY A 362 4.23 13.80 17.88
N ARG A 363 4.71 13.80 16.63
CA ARG A 363 3.91 13.95 15.42
C ARG A 363 4.30 12.88 14.41
N TYR A 364 3.40 12.53 13.50
CA TYR A 364 3.71 11.58 12.43
C TYR A 364 2.87 11.83 11.18
N ASN A 365 3.41 11.43 10.03
CA ASN A 365 2.66 11.19 8.80
C ASN A 365 2.70 9.70 8.49
N ASP A 366 1.58 9.18 8.01
CA ASP A 366 1.49 7.87 7.38
C ASP A 366 1.66 8.01 5.86
N PHE A 367 2.36 7.04 5.28
CA PHE A 367 2.64 6.92 3.85
C PHE A 367 2.18 5.54 3.36
N ALA A 368 2.13 5.37 2.05
CA ALA A 368 1.68 4.12 1.43
C ALA A 368 2.43 2.87 1.95
N ILE A 369 3.74 2.97 2.21
CA ILE A 369 4.59 1.82 2.59
C ILE A 369 5.08 1.90 4.05
N GLY A 370 5.01 3.06 4.70
CA GLY A 370 5.54 3.26 6.05
C GLY A 370 5.00 4.47 6.77
N SER A 371 5.71 4.90 7.81
CA SER A 371 5.44 6.14 8.54
C SER A 371 6.73 6.86 8.83
N ILE A 372 6.65 8.18 9.04
CA ILE A 372 7.71 8.96 9.70
C ILE A 372 7.14 9.50 11.00
N TYR A 373 7.84 9.25 12.10
CA TYR A 373 7.52 9.78 13.42
C TYR A 373 8.61 10.75 13.86
N THR A 374 8.22 11.85 14.49
CA THR A 374 9.14 12.80 15.15
C THR A 374 8.75 13.03 16.60
N SER A 375 9.74 13.24 17.45
CA SER A 375 9.58 13.70 18.83
C SER A 375 10.71 14.65 19.21
N PRO A 376 10.53 15.49 20.25
CA PRO A 376 11.60 16.38 20.71
C PRO A 376 12.90 15.67 21.10
N SER A 377 12.85 14.39 21.48
CA SER A 377 14.02 13.64 21.94
C SER A 377 14.69 12.79 20.86
N THR A 378 14.02 12.52 19.74
CA THR A 378 14.51 11.61 18.69
C THR A 378 14.69 12.25 17.34
N GLY A 379 13.98 13.34 17.03
CA GLY A 379 13.85 13.83 15.66
C GLY A 379 13.05 12.87 14.78
N ALA A 380 12.99 13.18 13.48
CA ALA A 380 12.14 12.50 12.50
C ALA A 380 12.80 11.26 11.87
N HIS A 381 12.18 10.10 12.08
CA HIS A 381 12.65 8.79 11.61
C HIS A 381 11.54 7.91 11.06
N SER A 382 11.88 7.11 10.05
CA SER A 382 10.96 6.19 9.39
C SER A 382 10.91 4.80 10.03
N VAL A 383 9.71 4.22 10.04
CA VAL A 383 9.42 2.81 10.36
C VAL A 383 8.50 2.25 9.29
N GLN A 384 8.85 1.10 8.69
CA GLN A 384 8.20 0.61 7.48
C GLN A 384 7.87 -0.89 7.58
N GLY A 385 7.07 -1.39 6.63
CA GLY A 385 6.82 -2.82 6.45
C GLY A 385 6.48 -3.60 7.72
N GLU A 386 7.10 -4.77 7.88
CA GLU A 386 6.87 -5.69 9.01
C GLU A 386 7.38 -5.14 10.34
N ILE A 387 8.42 -4.29 10.33
CA ILE A 387 8.93 -3.64 11.54
C ILE A 387 7.88 -2.68 12.10
N ARG A 388 7.29 -1.84 11.24
CA ARG A 388 6.19 -0.94 11.62
C ARG A 388 4.98 -1.70 12.15
N LYS A 389 4.59 -2.79 11.49
CA LYS A 389 3.48 -3.65 11.95
C LYS A 389 3.74 -4.20 13.35
N LYS A 390 4.94 -4.76 13.58
CA LYS A 390 5.35 -5.27 14.90
C LYS A 390 5.40 -4.17 15.96
N TRP A 391 6.03 -3.04 15.65
CA TRP A 391 6.13 -1.90 16.57
C TRP A 391 4.76 -1.39 17.00
N ARG A 392 3.83 -1.21 16.06
CA ARG A 392 2.43 -0.82 16.36
C ARG A 392 1.71 -1.86 17.20
N ALA A 393 1.88 -3.16 16.91
CA ALA A 393 1.30 -4.24 17.71
C ALA A 393 1.85 -4.27 19.16
N LEU A 394 3.08 -3.79 19.37
CA LEU A 394 3.71 -3.65 20.68
C LEU A 394 3.39 -2.31 21.38
N GLY A 395 2.43 -1.54 20.86
CA GLY A 395 1.99 -0.27 21.47
C GLY A 395 2.74 0.98 20.98
N ALA A 396 3.48 0.87 19.86
CA ALA A 396 4.15 1.97 19.18
C ALA A 396 5.00 2.84 20.14
N GLU A 397 4.83 4.17 20.10
CA GLU A 397 5.57 5.12 20.92
C GLU A 397 5.35 4.95 22.43
N LYS A 398 4.19 4.41 22.84
CA LYS A 398 3.90 4.10 24.25
C LYS A 398 4.56 2.79 24.71
N GLY A 399 4.84 1.88 23.79
CA GLY A 399 5.45 0.59 24.09
C GLY A 399 6.97 0.63 24.04
N LEU A 400 7.52 0.81 22.84
CA LEU A 400 8.97 0.78 22.60
C LEU A 400 9.58 2.19 22.47
N GLY A 401 8.79 3.25 22.61
CA GLY A 401 9.25 4.61 22.37
C GLY A 401 9.32 4.95 20.88
N TYR A 402 9.86 6.14 20.61
CA TYR A 402 10.01 6.68 19.27
C TYR A 402 11.21 6.06 18.55
N PRO A 403 11.16 5.90 17.21
CA PRO A 403 12.31 5.47 16.44
C PRO A 403 13.46 6.48 16.57
N THR A 404 14.68 5.98 16.73
CA THR A 404 15.93 6.76 16.79
C THR A 404 16.83 6.57 15.57
N THR A 405 16.38 5.73 14.63
CA THR A 405 17.00 5.50 13.33
C THR A 405 15.92 5.37 12.28
N ASP A 406 16.23 5.73 11.03
CA ASP A 406 15.45 5.27 9.88
C ASP A 406 15.57 3.74 9.75
N GLU A 407 14.59 3.09 9.10
CA GLU A 407 14.68 1.66 8.83
C GLU A 407 15.84 1.38 7.87
N THR A 408 16.90 0.78 8.39
CA THR A 408 18.18 0.62 7.69
C THR A 408 18.55 -0.84 7.55
N ALA A 409 19.23 -1.19 6.46
CA ALA A 409 19.79 -2.52 6.28
C ALA A 409 20.92 -2.77 7.28
N THR A 410 21.04 -4.00 7.78
CA THR A 410 22.20 -4.41 8.56
C THR A 410 23.47 -4.42 7.70
N PRO A 411 24.66 -4.28 8.30
CA PRO A 411 25.92 -4.24 7.53
C PRO A 411 26.20 -5.46 6.65
N ASP A 412 25.60 -6.61 6.95
CA ASP A 412 25.70 -7.84 6.15
C ASP A 412 24.65 -7.92 5.02
N GLY A 413 23.76 -6.93 4.90
CA GLY A 413 22.69 -6.85 3.91
C GLY A 413 21.55 -7.86 4.10
N THR A 414 21.53 -8.63 5.20
CA THR A 414 20.58 -9.75 5.38
C THR A 414 19.28 -9.32 6.05
N ALA A 415 19.32 -8.29 6.89
CA ALA A 415 18.21 -7.85 7.71
C ALA A 415 17.94 -6.36 7.58
N ARG A 416 16.81 -5.93 8.12
CA ARG A 416 16.49 -4.52 8.37
C ARG A 416 16.20 -4.32 9.84
N TYR A 417 16.44 -3.11 10.35
CA TYR A 417 16.18 -2.81 11.75
C TYR A 417 15.82 -1.35 11.99
N ASN A 418 15.13 -1.13 13.12
CA ASN A 418 15.01 0.17 13.78
C ASN A 418 15.47 0.06 15.24
N HIS A 419 16.11 1.11 15.74
CA HIS A 419 16.30 1.34 17.17
C HIS A 419 15.23 2.29 17.70
N PHE A 420 14.91 2.17 18.99
CA PHE A 420 13.88 2.98 19.65
C PHE A 420 14.37 3.53 20.99
N SER A 421 13.72 4.61 21.44
CA SER A 421 14.18 5.43 22.56
C SER A 421 14.15 4.74 23.94
N THR A 422 13.40 3.64 24.11
CA THR A 422 13.37 2.89 25.39
C THR A 422 14.46 1.81 25.50
N ALA A 423 15.57 1.97 24.76
CA ALA A 423 16.60 0.94 24.59
C ALA A 423 16.00 -0.37 24.04
N ALA A 424 15.17 -0.24 23.01
CA ALA A 424 14.57 -1.35 22.27
C ALA A 424 15.06 -1.35 20.81
N SER A 425 14.96 -2.51 20.17
CA SER A 425 15.19 -2.66 18.73
C SER A 425 14.27 -3.72 18.17
N ILE A 426 13.87 -3.53 16.92
CA ILE A 426 13.19 -4.55 16.15
C ILE A 426 14.06 -4.84 14.94
N TYR A 427 14.35 -6.12 14.72
CA TYR A 427 15.05 -6.63 13.56
C TYR A 427 14.10 -7.51 12.75
N TRP A 428 14.17 -7.42 11.43
CA TRP A 428 13.43 -8.26 10.50
C TRP A 428 14.38 -8.96 9.55
N THR A 429 14.18 -10.26 9.36
CA THR A 429 14.78 -11.03 8.26
C THR A 429 13.69 -11.80 7.52
N PRO A 430 13.90 -12.16 6.23
CA PRO A 430 12.96 -13.04 5.52
C PRO A 430 12.71 -14.38 6.24
N SER A 431 13.72 -14.93 6.94
CA SER A 431 13.64 -16.24 7.59
C SER A 431 13.01 -16.23 8.99
N THR A 432 13.08 -15.10 9.71
CA THR A 432 12.64 -15.01 11.11
C THR A 432 11.39 -14.15 11.27
N GLY A 433 11.10 -13.25 10.32
CA GLY A 433 10.14 -12.17 10.57
C GLY A 433 10.70 -11.11 11.52
N ALA A 434 9.82 -10.19 11.94
CA ALA A 434 10.16 -9.06 12.79
C ALA A 434 10.10 -9.42 14.28
N HIS A 435 11.17 -9.19 15.02
CA HIS A 435 11.27 -9.50 16.46
C HIS A 435 11.90 -8.38 17.28
N ASN A 436 11.36 -8.12 18.47
CA ASN A 436 11.91 -7.13 19.40
C ASN A 436 12.93 -7.73 20.37
N VAL A 437 13.98 -6.94 20.65
CA VAL A 437 14.96 -7.16 21.72
C VAL A 437 15.09 -5.85 22.49
N GLN A 438 14.98 -5.88 23.82
CA GLN A 438 14.90 -4.64 24.62
C GLN A 438 15.65 -4.74 25.94
N GLY A 439 15.75 -3.61 26.65
CA GLY A 439 16.30 -3.52 28.00
C GLY A 439 17.68 -4.18 28.17
N GLU A 440 17.83 -4.96 29.24
CA GLU A 440 19.09 -5.61 29.61
C GLU A 440 19.50 -6.71 28.62
N ILE A 441 18.55 -7.38 27.98
CA ILE A 441 18.84 -8.39 26.96
C ILE A 441 19.46 -7.73 25.73
N ARG A 442 18.88 -6.60 25.28
CA ARG A 442 19.45 -5.82 24.17
C ARG A 442 20.85 -5.31 24.50
N LYS A 443 21.06 -4.78 25.71
CA LYS A 443 22.39 -4.32 26.16
C LYS A 443 23.41 -5.46 26.12
N LYS A 444 23.03 -6.66 26.57
CA LYS A 444 23.90 -7.84 26.52
C LYS A 444 24.18 -8.28 25.08
N TRP A 445 23.15 -8.33 24.23
CA TRP A 445 23.31 -8.69 22.82
C TRP A 445 24.24 -7.70 22.09
N ALA A 446 24.10 -6.40 22.36
CA ALA A 446 25.00 -5.36 21.87
C ALA A 446 26.46 -5.58 22.31
N ALA A 447 26.68 -5.88 23.60
CA ALA A 447 28.00 -6.17 24.15
C ALA A 447 28.64 -7.44 23.56
N LEU A 448 27.82 -8.37 23.07
CA LEU A 448 28.25 -9.59 22.37
C LEU A 448 28.44 -9.38 20.86
N GLY A 449 28.30 -8.16 20.34
CA GLY A 449 28.52 -7.86 18.92
C GLY A 449 27.28 -7.97 18.04
N TRP A 450 26.08 -7.82 18.60
CA TRP A 450 24.81 -7.81 17.87
C TRP A 450 24.61 -9.06 17.01
N GLU A 451 24.11 -8.90 15.78
CA GLU A 451 23.86 -9.98 14.83
C GLU A 451 25.12 -10.75 14.45
N ARG A 452 26.31 -10.13 14.53
CA ARG A 452 27.58 -10.84 14.29
C ARG A 452 27.97 -11.77 15.42
N GLY A 453 27.47 -11.53 16.63
CA GLY A 453 27.74 -12.35 17.80
C GLY A 453 26.81 -13.55 17.90
N LEU A 454 25.52 -13.27 18.08
CA LEU A 454 24.50 -14.31 18.34
C LEU A 454 23.54 -14.54 17.16
N GLY A 455 23.72 -13.85 16.04
CA GLY A 455 22.75 -13.87 14.95
C GLY A 455 21.51 -13.03 15.25
N TYR A 456 20.45 -13.27 14.49
CA TYR A 456 19.21 -12.51 14.54
C TYR A 456 18.23 -13.09 15.56
N PRO A 457 17.39 -12.25 16.21
CA PRO A 457 16.36 -12.75 17.10
C PRO A 457 15.34 -13.62 16.34
N THR A 458 14.94 -14.74 16.94
CA THR A 458 13.90 -15.66 16.43
C THR A 458 12.64 -15.65 17.29
N THR A 459 12.63 -14.85 18.35
CA THR A 459 11.49 -14.63 19.23
C THR A 459 11.43 -13.17 19.63
N ASP A 460 10.23 -12.70 19.94
CA ASP A 460 10.03 -11.47 20.71
C ASP A 460 10.58 -11.65 22.14
N GLU A 461 10.92 -10.55 22.82
CA GLU A 461 11.35 -10.62 24.22
C GLU A 461 10.16 -11.01 25.11
N SER A 462 10.17 -12.24 25.61
CA SER A 462 9.04 -12.84 26.31
C SER A 462 9.40 -13.23 27.74
N SER A 463 8.38 -13.29 28.61
CA SER A 463 8.54 -13.88 29.93
C SER A 463 8.77 -15.39 29.81
N THR A 464 9.62 -15.95 30.67
CA THR A 464 9.79 -17.40 30.78
C THR A 464 8.51 -18.07 31.29
N PRO A 465 8.31 -19.36 31.01
CA PRO A 465 7.11 -20.11 31.43
C PRO A 465 6.82 -20.11 32.95
N ASP A 466 7.80 -19.83 33.80
CA ASP A 466 7.64 -19.67 35.25
C ASP A 466 7.35 -18.22 35.70
N GLY A 467 7.39 -17.26 34.76
CA GLY A 467 7.15 -15.83 35.00
C GLY A 467 8.30 -15.07 35.65
N VAL A 468 9.47 -15.69 35.86
CA VAL A 468 10.56 -15.09 36.66
C VAL A 468 11.55 -14.28 35.82
N ALA A 469 11.87 -14.76 34.60
CA ALA A 469 12.85 -14.14 33.72
C ALA A 469 12.23 -13.61 32.44
N ARG A 470 13.05 -12.89 31.67
CA ARG A 470 12.79 -12.58 30.27
C ARG A 470 13.85 -13.24 29.39
N TYR A 471 13.52 -13.53 28.14
CA TYR A 471 14.46 -14.13 27.22
C TYR A 471 14.23 -13.73 25.76
N ASN A 472 15.29 -13.87 24.96
CA ASN A 472 15.23 -13.96 23.50
C ASN A 472 16.03 -15.18 23.03
N HIS A 473 15.57 -15.83 21.97
CA HIS A 473 16.34 -16.81 21.20
C HIS A 473 16.90 -16.18 19.92
N PHE A 474 18.01 -16.72 19.42
CA PHE A 474 18.68 -16.21 18.23
C PHE A 474 19.10 -17.33 17.27
N THR A 475 19.35 -16.97 16.01
CA THR A 475 19.57 -17.92 14.90
C THR A 475 20.80 -18.80 15.05
N THR A 476 21.80 -18.44 15.86
CA THR A 476 23.01 -19.27 16.07
C THR A 476 22.83 -20.37 17.12
N ASN A 477 21.59 -20.80 17.39
CA ASN A 477 21.25 -21.69 18.49
C ASN A 477 21.79 -21.14 19.82
N SER A 478 21.49 -19.86 20.07
CA SER A 478 21.89 -19.13 21.26
C SER A 478 20.67 -18.45 21.89
N SER A 479 20.80 -18.09 23.16
CA SER A 479 19.76 -17.38 23.91
C SER A 479 20.38 -16.47 24.93
N ILE A 480 19.67 -15.39 25.24
CA ILE A 480 19.98 -14.54 26.38
C ILE A 480 18.78 -14.59 27.32
N TYR A 481 19.05 -14.84 28.59
CA TYR A 481 18.06 -14.79 29.68
C TYR A 481 18.44 -13.70 30.66
N TYR A 482 17.44 -12.98 31.17
CA TYR A 482 17.61 -11.93 32.16
C TYR A 482 16.71 -12.18 33.37
N THR A 483 17.32 -12.17 34.56
CA THR A 483 16.61 -11.98 35.83
C THR A 483 17.21 -10.80 36.58
N VAL A 484 16.46 -10.21 37.51
CA VAL A 484 16.98 -9.15 38.38
C VAL A 484 18.14 -9.62 39.26
N ASN A 485 18.19 -10.92 39.61
CA ASN A 485 19.19 -11.48 40.52
C ASN A 485 20.49 -11.88 39.80
N THR A 486 20.38 -12.34 38.56
CA THR A 486 21.54 -12.83 37.78
C THR A 486 22.06 -11.78 36.81
N GLY A 487 21.23 -10.84 36.35
CA GLY A 487 21.53 -10.06 35.16
C GLY A 487 21.31 -10.87 33.88
N ALA A 488 21.65 -10.25 32.74
CA ALA A 488 21.47 -10.85 31.42
C ALA A 488 22.68 -11.71 31.04
N HIS A 489 22.44 -12.97 30.67
CA HIS A 489 23.49 -13.93 30.33
C HIS A 489 23.14 -14.77 29.11
N SER A 490 24.16 -15.05 28.30
CA SER A 490 24.08 -15.87 27.10
C SER A 490 24.38 -17.36 27.36
N VAL A 491 23.61 -18.23 26.71
CA VAL A 491 23.82 -19.69 26.65
C VAL A 491 23.75 -20.10 25.18
N GLN A 492 24.74 -20.85 24.68
CA GLN A 492 24.96 -21.03 23.25
C GLN A 492 25.21 -22.50 22.89
N GLY A 493 25.14 -22.82 21.59
CA GLY A 493 25.62 -24.08 21.02
C GLY A 493 25.13 -25.35 21.74
N GLU A 494 26.07 -26.26 22.02
CA GLU A 494 25.80 -27.55 22.66
C GLU A 494 25.41 -27.41 24.13
N ILE A 495 25.91 -26.39 24.83
CA ILE A 495 25.52 -26.12 26.23
C ILE A 495 24.04 -25.73 26.29
N ARG A 496 23.58 -24.86 25.38
CA ARG A 496 22.16 -24.50 25.26
C ARG A 496 21.30 -25.72 24.94
N LYS A 497 21.71 -26.56 23.97
CA LYS A 497 20.98 -27.80 23.63
C LYS A 497 20.85 -28.72 24.84
N LYS A 498 21.93 -28.84 25.63
CA LYS A 498 21.93 -29.64 26.84
C LYS A 498 21.01 -29.07 27.91
N TRP A 499 21.07 -27.77 28.15
CA TRP A 499 20.20 -27.08 29.10
C TRP A 499 18.73 -27.22 28.71
N ALA A 500 18.41 -27.11 27.41
CA ALA A 500 17.09 -27.37 26.87
C ALA A 500 16.59 -28.80 27.15
N ALA A 501 17.43 -29.80 26.90
CA ALA A 501 17.12 -31.20 27.16
C ALA A 501 16.89 -31.50 28.66
N LEU A 502 17.47 -30.67 29.54
CA LEU A 502 17.29 -30.75 30.99
C LEU A 502 16.11 -29.90 31.50
N GLY A 503 15.28 -29.35 30.61
CA GLY A 503 14.09 -28.60 31.00
C GLY A 503 14.35 -27.12 31.28
N TRP A 504 15.39 -26.53 30.69
CA TRP A 504 15.69 -25.09 30.75
C TRP A 504 15.79 -24.56 32.19
N GLU A 505 15.18 -23.41 32.47
CA GLU A 505 15.17 -22.76 33.78
C GLU A 505 14.56 -23.62 34.88
N ARG A 506 13.65 -24.55 34.55
CA ARG A 506 13.04 -25.47 35.53
C ARG A 506 13.99 -26.60 35.93
N GLY A 507 14.99 -26.90 35.12
CA GLY A 507 16.01 -27.91 35.42
C GLY A 507 17.12 -27.33 36.28
N LEU A 508 18.07 -26.64 35.64
CA LEU A 508 19.28 -26.17 36.31
C LEU A 508 19.17 -24.74 36.88
N GLY A 509 18.02 -24.08 36.69
CA GLY A 509 17.86 -22.66 37.02
C GLY A 509 18.35 -21.74 35.91
N TYR A 510 18.55 -20.47 36.26
CA TYR A 510 18.94 -19.42 35.32
C TYR A 510 20.46 -19.31 35.18
N PRO A 511 20.98 -18.94 33.99
CA PRO A 511 22.41 -18.72 33.81
C PRO A 511 22.90 -17.57 34.69
N THR A 512 24.06 -17.77 35.32
CA THR A 512 24.77 -16.77 36.17
C THR A 512 26.08 -16.31 35.54
N THR A 513 26.43 -16.86 34.38
CA THR A 513 27.56 -16.43 33.55
C THR A 513 27.14 -16.44 32.09
N ASP A 514 27.80 -15.61 31.28
CA ASP A 514 27.84 -15.84 29.83
C ASP A 514 28.56 -17.16 29.54
N GLU A 515 28.34 -17.74 28.36
CA GLU A 515 29.10 -18.90 27.93
C GLU A 515 30.55 -18.50 27.64
N SER A 516 31.48 -18.99 28.46
CA SER A 516 32.90 -18.66 28.37
C SER A 516 33.76 -19.89 28.12
N GLY A 517 34.94 -19.68 27.54
CA GLY A 517 35.97 -20.71 27.51
C GLY A 517 36.39 -21.10 28.93
N THR A 518 36.67 -22.38 29.15
CA THR A 518 37.24 -22.83 30.42
C THR A 518 38.65 -22.28 30.62
N PRO A 519 39.09 -22.06 31.86
CA PRO A 519 40.43 -21.56 32.17
C PRO A 519 41.59 -22.32 31.51
N ASP A 520 41.48 -23.63 31.30
CA ASP A 520 42.50 -24.44 30.59
C ASP A 520 42.55 -24.20 29.05
N GLY A 521 41.59 -23.46 28.49
CA GLY A 521 41.49 -23.15 27.06
C GLY A 521 40.93 -24.28 26.19
N VAL A 522 40.41 -25.37 26.77
CA VAL A 522 39.98 -26.56 26.02
C VAL A 522 38.47 -26.59 25.79
N GLY A 523 37.69 -26.31 26.82
CA GLY A 523 36.25 -26.42 26.84
C GLY A 523 35.52 -25.10 26.91
N ARG A 524 34.20 -25.20 27.09
CA ARG A 524 33.29 -24.07 27.35
C ARG A 524 32.36 -24.42 28.51
N TYR A 525 31.84 -23.42 29.20
CA TYR A 525 30.92 -23.64 30.31
C TYR A 525 29.92 -22.51 30.52
N ASN A 526 28.81 -22.85 31.17
CA ASN A 526 27.92 -21.91 31.85
C ASN A 526 27.70 -22.37 33.30
N HIS A 527 27.59 -21.41 34.23
CA HIS A 527 27.06 -21.65 35.57
C HIS A 527 25.57 -21.24 35.65
N PHE A 528 24.85 -21.86 36.59
CA PHE A 528 23.42 -21.63 36.82
C PHE A 528 23.11 -21.52 38.32
N THR A 529 21.98 -20.90 38.67
CA THR A 529 21.60 -20.57 40.06
C THR A 529 21.51 -21.77 41.01
N ASN A 530 21.06 -22.94 40.55
CA ASN A 530 20.78 -24.10 41.42
C ASN A 530 22.05 -24.90 41.78
N SER A 531 23.15 -24.20 42.08
CA SER A 531 24.50 -24.78 42.20
C SER A 531 24.78 -25.74 41.06
N ALA A 532 24.53 -25.30 39.83
CA ALA A 532 24.58 -26.15 38.65
C ALA A 532 25.52 -25.56 37.59
N SER A 533 26.06 -26.43 36.74
CA SER A 533 26.90 -26.04 35.61
C SER A 533 26.75 -27.05 34.49
N ILE A 534 26.99 -26.57 33.27
CA ILE A 534 27.19 -27.43 32.11
C ILE A 534 28.57 -27.11 31.55
N TYR A 535 29.37 -28.15 31.33
CA TYR A 535 30.67 -28.06 30.68
C TYR A 535 30.61 -28.82 29.36
N TRP A 536 31.28 -28.29 28.35
CA TRP A 536 31.39 -28.91 27.04
C TRP A 536 32.84 -28.93 26.58
N THR A 537 33.25 -30.03 25.94
CA THR A 537 34.43 -30.09 25.09
C THR A 537 34.08 -30.83 23.80
N ALA A 538 34.90 -30.66 22.76
CA ALA A 538 34.75 -31.43 21.52
C ALA A 538 34.91 -32.95 21.74
N ALA A 539 35.68 -33.37 22.74
CA ALA A 539 35.94 -34.78 23.03
C ALA A 539 34.84 -35.45 23.86
N THR A 540 34.25 -34.72 24.81
CA THR A 540 33.30 -35.28 25.77
C THR A 540 31.85 -34.94 25.45
N GLY A 541 31.56 -33.84 24.76
CA GLY A 541 30.20 -33.31 24.64
C GLY A 541 29.77 -32.49 25.87
N ALA A 542 28.49 -32.11 25.93
CA ALA A 542 27.95 -31.24 26.98
C ALA A 542 27.30 -32.06 28.11
N TRP A 543 27.79 -31.88 29.34
CA TRP A 543 27.35 -32.63 30.51
C TRP A 543 27.03 -31.73 31.68
N SER A 544 25.95 -32.05 32.42
CA SER A 544 25.55 -31.30 33.60
C SER A 544 26.21 -31.83 34.87
N ILE A 545 26.47 -30.91 35.79
CA ILE A 545 26.98 -31.21 37.12
C ILE A 545 26.36 -30.23 38.12
N HIS A 546 25.82 -30.74 39.24
CA HIS A 546 25.08 -29.91 40.18
C HIS A 546 25.21 -30.36 41.64
N GLY A 547 24.83 -29.45 42.55
CA GLY A 547 24.82 -29.66 44.00
C GLY A 547 26.19 -30.05 44.57
N ALA A 548 26.17 -30.94 45.57
CA ALA A 548 27.38 -31.31 46.32
C ALA A 548 28.50 -31.91 45.44
N ILE A 549 28.17 -32.59 44.35
CA ILE A 549 29.17 -33.13 43.42
C ILE A 549 29.90 -31.99 42.70
N ARG A 550 29.15 -31.00 42.18
CA ARG A 550 29.71 -29.79 41.59
C ARG A 550 30.61 -29.05 42.57
N ASP A 551 30.12 -28.82 43.79
CA ASP A 551 30.85 -28.06 44.80
C ASP A 551 32.13 -28.79 45.23
N LYS A 552 32.10 -30.13 45.26
CA LYS A 552 33.30 -30.94 45.47
C LYS A 552 34.29 -30.78 44.32
N TRP A 553 33.84 -30.90 43.07
CA TRP A 553 34.72 -30.73 41.90
C TRP A 553 35.31 -29.31 41.84
N ALA A 554 34.52 -28.29 42.17
CA ALA A 554 34.96 -26.91 42.32
C ALA A 554 36.11 -26.79 43.33
N SER A 555 35.97 -27.43 44.51
CA SER A 555 37.00 -27.42 45.56
C SER A 555 38.30 -28.11 45.13
N LEU A 556 38.26 -28.96 44.11
CA LEU A 556 39.43 -29.66 43.55
C LEU A 556 40.10 -28.89 42.40
N GLY A 557 39.53 -27.75 41.98
CA GLY A 557 40.05 -26.94 40.88
C GLY A 557 39.38 -27.17 39.53
N TRP A 558 38.11 -27.63 39.52
CA TRP A 558 37.30 -27.78 38.30
C TRP A 558 37.97 -28.66 37.24
N GLU A 559 37.91 -28.29 35.96
CA GLU A 559 38.49 -29.02 34.83
C GLU A 559 40.01 -29.16 34.89
N ARG A 560 40.69 -28.31 35.68
CA ARG A 560 42.13 -28.42 35.94
C ARG A 560 42.48 -29.41 37.06
N SER A 561 41.48 -29.96 37.74
CA SER A 561 41.70 -31.00 38.75
C SER A 561 42.19 -32.29 38.11
N ALA A 562 42.74 -33.19 38.93
CA ALA A 562 43.18 -34.51 38.46
C ALA A 562 42.03 -35.37 37.87
N LEU A 563 40.76 -34.98 38.04
CA LEU A 563 39.61 -35.65 37.42
C LEU A 563 39.41 -35.25 35.95
N GLY A 564 39.84 -34.05 35.55
CA GLY A 564 39.53 -33.47 34.24
C GLY A 564 38.06 -33.06 34.10
N TYR A 565 37.55 -33.12 32.87
CA TYR A 565 36.16 -32.78 32.52
C TYR A 565 35.16 -33.85 32.95
N VAL A 566 33.95 -33.39 33.26
CA VAL A 566 32.79 -34.27 33.41
C VAL A 566 32.44 -34.95 32.07
N THR A 567 32.04 -36.23 32.15
CA THR A 567 31.75 -37.12 31.01
C THR A 567 30.39 -37.80 31.09
N SER A 568 29.61 -37.50 32.14
CA SER A 568 28.24 -38.00 32.31
C SER A 568 27.37 -36.93 32.96
N ASP A 569 26.06 -36.99 32.72
CA ASP A 569 25.11 -36.37 33.65
C ASP A 569 25.13 -37.12 34.98
N GLU A 570 24.52 -36.53 36.00
CA GLU A 570 24.41 -37.18 37.30
C GLU A 570 23.42 -38.37 37.21
N TYR A 571 23.87 -39.57 37.57
CA TYR A 571 23.05 -40.78 37.57
C TYR A 571 22.99 -41.45 38.95
N GLY A 572 21.94 -42.23 39.18
CA GLY A 572 21.73 -42.94 40.44
C GLY A 572 22.70 -44.11 40.63
N VAL A 573 23.21 -44.25 41.85
CA VAL A 573 23.99 -45.42 42.31
C VAL A 573 23.43 -45.92 43.64
N SER A 574 23.83 -47.11 44.08
CA SER A 574 23.26 -47.76 45.28
C SER A 574 23.26 -46.91 46.55
N ILE A 575 24.26 -46.04 46.72
CA ILE A 575 24.43 -45.18 47.91
C ILE A 575 23.98 -43.73 47.68
N GLY A 576 23.53 -43.38 46.49
CA GLY A 576 23.14 -42.01 46.16
C GLY A 576 23.28 -41.69 44.67
N ARG A 577 24.14 -40.75 44.31
CA ARG A 577 24.28 -40.23 42.95
C ARG A 577 25.74 -40.05 42.54
N ARG A 578 26.05 -40.07 41.24
CA ARG A 578 27.42 -40.00 40.73
C ARG A 578 27.51 -39.23 39.41
N ASN A 579 28.60 -38.48 39.24
CA ASN A 579 29.10 -38.06 37.93
C ASN A 579 30.44 -38.74 37.64
N ASP A 580 30.64 -39.14 36.39
CA ASP A 580 31.93 -39.61 35.89
C ASP A 580 32.71 -38.47 35.22
N PHE A 581 34.03 -38.55 35.31
CA PHE A 581 34.99 -37.60 34.76
C PHE A 581 36.03 -38.36 33.93
N GLN A 582 36.80 -37.64 33.11
CA GLN A 582 37.83 -38.22 32.25
C GLN A 582 38.80 -39.16 32.98
N HIS A 583 39.11 -38.84 34.24
CA HIS A 583 40.09 -39.58 35.05
C HIS A 583 39.52 -40.03 36.42
N GLY A 584 38.22 -40.29 36.49
CA GLY A 584 37.61 -40.78 37.73
C GLY A 584 36.12 -40.48 37.88
N GLY A 585 35.67 -40.33 39.11
CA GLY A 585 34.28 -40.07 39.44
C GLY A 585 34.09 -39.46 40.82
N ILE A 586 32.99 -38.74 41.00
CA ILE A 586 32.57 -38.23 42.31
C ILE A 586 31.19 -38.82 42.63
N THR A 587 31.09 -39.52 43.75
CA THR A 587 29.84 -40.08 44.25
C THR A 587 29.36 -39.27 45.46
N TYR A 588 28.11 -38.81 45.43
CA TYR A 588 27.40 -38.24 46.56
C TYR A 588 26.58 -39.31 47.28
N ASN A 589 26.81 -39.48 48.58
CA ASN A 589 26.06 -40.39 49.43
C ASN A 589 24.84 -39.67 50.02
N THR A 590 23.63 -40.12 49.68
CA THR A 590 22.38 -39.48 50.12
C THR A 590 22.08 -39.72 51.60
N THR A 591 22.66 -40.76 52.22
CA THR A 591 22.48 -41.08 53.63
C THR A 591 23.38 -40.25 54.54
N THR A 592 24.63 -40.00 54.13
CA THR A 592 25.61 -39.27 54.94
C THR A 592 25.81 -37.82 54.53
N GLY A 593 25.36 -37.43 53.33
CA GLY A 593 25.63 -36.12 52.75
C GLY A 593 27.07 -35.92 52.27
N ALA A 594 27.91 -36.96 52.31
CA ALA A 594 29.33 -36.88 51.94
C ALA A 594 29.57 -37.10 50.44
N THR A 595 30.60 -36.47 49.89
CA THR A 595 31.12 -36.77 48.56
C THR A 595 32.42 -37.58 48.63
N GLN A 596 32.53 -38.60 47.79
CA GLN A 596 33.71 -39.45 47.65
C GLN A 596 34.28 -39.32 46.24
N VAL A 597 35.59 -39.05 46.16
CA VAL A 597 36.33 -38.96 44.89
C VAL A 597 37.02 -40.29 44.63
N THR A 598 36.94 -40.77 43.39
CA THR A 598 37.65 -41.95 42.89
C THR A 598 38.47 -41.54 41.67
N TYR A 599 39.73 -41.96 41.59
CA TYR A 599 40.61 -41.72 40.43
C TYR A 599 40.81 -43.03 39.66
N SER A 600 40.95 -42.93 38.34
CA SER A 600 41.20 -44.06 37.43
C SER A 600 42.63 -44.14 36.96
#